data_AF-A0A4Q3ZBW5-F1
#
_entry.id   AF-A0A4Q3ZBW5-F1
#
_cell.length_a   1.000
_cell.length_b   1.000
_cell.length_c   1.000
_cell.angle_alpha   90.00
_cell.angle_beta   90.00
_cell.angle_gamma   90.00
#
_symmetry.space_group_name_H-M   'P 1'
#
loop_
_entity.id
_entity.type
_entity.pdbx_description
1 polymer ?
#
loop_
_entity_poly.entity_id
_entity_poly.type
_entity_poly.pdbx_seq_one_letter_code
_entity_poly.pdbx_strand_id
1 'polypeptide(L)' 'MNPRKTGKGKLAPYSDFFVELVEHDPDITLAEMKVALEHAHGVCASISGIDQALRRLGYMYKNLWPAPLQEV' A
#
# COMPACT_ATOMS: atom_id res chain seq x y z
N MET A 1 -2.27 3.61 28.98
CA MET A 1 -1.70 3.92 27.64
C MET A 1 -1.44 2.59 26.94
N ASN A 2 -2.38 2.06 26.15
CA ASN A 2 -2.17 0.76 25.48
C ASN A 2 -1.24 1.01 24.28
N PRO A 3 0.00 0.49 24.25
CA PRO A 3 0.81 0.56 23.05
C PRO A 3 0.10 -0.32 22.03
N ARG A 4 -0.70 0.30 21.15
CA ARG A 4 -1.20 -0.38 19.96
C ARG A 4 0.04 -0.96 19.32
N LYS A 5 0.18 -2.29 19.37
CA LYS A 5 1.27 -2.98 18.71
C LYS A 5 1.23 -2.47 17.28
N THR A 6 2.21 -1.64 16.91
CA THR A 6 2.48 -1.25 15.53
C THR A 6 3.01 -2.50 14.86
N GLY A 7 2.15 -3.53 14.77
CA GLY A 7 2.38 -4.67 13.93
C GLY A 7 2.57 -4.04 12.56
N LYS A 8 3.78 -4.20 12.03
CA LYS A 8 4.00 -4.16 10.59
C LYS A 8 2.86 -5.00 10.03
N GLY A 9 1.83 -4.34 9.50
CA GLY A 9 0.54 -4.98 9.26
C GLY A 9 0.76 -6.20 8.36
N LYS A 10 -0.23 -7.08 8.24
CA LYS A 10 -0.17 -8.24 7.31
C LYS A 10 0.29 -7.84 5.89
N LEU A 11 0.20 -6.56 5.54
CA LEU A 11 0.56 -5.90 4.31
C LEU A 11 2.03 -5.46 4.16
N ALA A 12 2.83 -5.43 5.23
CA ALA A 12 4.23 -5.02 5.17
C ALA A 12 5.12 -5.86 4.23
N PRO A 13 4.97 -7.19 4.10
CA PRO A 13 5.75 -7.95 3.12
C PRO A 13 5.22 -7.80 1.68
N TYR A 14 4.01 -7.26 1.49
CA TYR A 14 3.39 -7.05 0.17
C TYR A 14 3.61 -5.64 -0.35
N SER A 15 4.52 -4.88 0.27
CA SER A 15 4.84 -3.52 -0.14
C SER A 15 5.31 -3.43 -1.59
N ASP A 16 6.15 -4.36 -2.01
CA ASP A 16 6.69 -4.45 -3.37
C ASP A 16 5.59 -4.70 -4.40
N PHE A 17 4.65 -5.61 -4.08
CA PHE A 17 3.47 -5.87 -4.90
C PHE A 17 2.61 -4.62 -5.13
N PHE A 18 2.45 -3.77 -4.10
CA PHE A 18 1.72 -2.51 -4.28
C PHE A 18 2.47 -1.55 -5.21
N VAL A 19 3.79 -1.54 -5.20
CA VAL A 19 4.60 -0.72 -6.12
C VAL A 19 4.41 -1.20 -7.55
N GLU A 20 4.61 -2.50 -7.81
CA GLU A 20 4.42 -3.07 -9.15
C GLU A 20 3.00 -2.82 -9.68
N LEU A 21 1.99 -2.92 -8.81
CA LEU A 21 0.60 -2.71 -9.18
C LEU A 21 0.31 -1.24 -9.54
N VAL A 22 0.88 -0.27 -8.82
CA VAL A 22 0.77 1.16 -9.12
C VAL A 22 1.59 1.56 -10.34
N GLU A 23 2.75 0.92 -10.56
CA GLU A 23 3.57 1.14 -11.76
C GLU A 23 2.87 0.62 -13.02
N HIS A 24 2.14 -0.51 -12.90
CA HIS A 24 1.36 -1.06 -14.00
C HIS A 24 0.08 -0.28 -14.26
N ASP A 25 -0.67 0.03 -13.20
CA ASP A 25 -1.92 0.80 -13.26
C ASP A 25 -1.95 1.86 -12.16
N PRO A 26 -1.59 3.11 -12.48
CA PRO A 26 -1.54 4.17 -11.47
C PRO A 26 -2.91 4.70 -11.04
N ASP A 27 -3.99 4.39 -11.78
CA ASP A 27 -5.36 4.79 -11.44
C ASP A 27 -6.09 3.71 -10.62
N ILE A 28 -5.41 2.61 -10.31
CA ILE A 28 -6.00 1.47 -9.61
C ILE A 28 -6.60 1.89 -8.27
N THR A 29 -7.86 1.52 -8.06
CA THR A 29 -8.55 1.87 -6.82
C THR A 29 -8.12 0.97 -5.66
N LEU A 30 -8.24 1.46 -4.41
CA LEU A 30 -7.93 0.64 -3.22
C LEU A 30 -8.75 -0.66 -3.15
N ALA A 31 -9.96 -0.66 -3.72
CA ALA A 31 -10.82 -1.84 -3.80
C ALA A 31 -10.26 -2.87 -4.77
N GLU A 32 -9.75 -2.44 -5.92
CA GLU A 32 -9.08 -3.32 -6.88
C GLU A 32 -7.76 -3.84 -6.34
N MET A 33 -6.97 -3.00 -5.66
CA MET A 33 -5.77 -3.47 -4.95
C MET A 33 -6.08 -4.56 -3.93
N LYS A 34 -7.21 -4.44 -3.20
CA LYS A 34 -7.68 -5.48 -2.28
C LYS A 34 -7.98 -6.78 -3.02
N VAL A 35 -8.73 -6.70 -4.12
CA VAL A 35 -9.12 -7.87 -4.91
C VAL A 35 -7.88 -8.53 -5.54
N ALA A 36 -6.96 -7.74 -6.07
CA ALA A 36 -5.69 -8.21 -6.63
C ALA A 36 -4.84 -8.92 -5.57
N LEU A 37 -4.76 -8.37 -4.35
CA LEU A 37 -4.03 -8.98 -3.25
C LEU A 37 -4.68 -10.31 -2.78
N GLU A 38 -6.00 -10.35 -2.75
CA GLU A 38 -6.75 -11.56 -2.40
C GLU A 38 -6.61 -12.64 -3.48
N HIS A 39 -6.61 -12.25 -4.76
CA HIS A 39 -6.45 -13.16 -5.88
C HIS A 39 -5.02 -13.69 -6.04
N ALA A 40 -4.01 -12.83 -5.89
CA ALA A 40 -2.59 -13.20 -6.07
C ALA A 40 -2.01 -13.91 -4.84
N HIS A 41 -2.36 -13.46 -3.62
CA HIS A 41 -1.75 -13.92 -2.38
C HIS A 41 -2.73 -14.57 -1.40
N GLY A 42 -4.04 -14.61 -1.69
CA GLY A 42 -5.04 -15.12 -0.75
C GLY A 42 -5.20 -14.24 0.49
N VAL A 43 -4.76 -12.97 0.44
CA VAL A 43 -4.77 -12.08 1.60
C VAL A 43 -5.97 -11.15 1.57
N CYS A 44 -6.97 -11.46 2.38
CA CYS A 44 -8.02 -10.50 2.70
C CYS A 44 -7.46 -9.34 3.54
N ALA A 45 -7.42 -8.15 2.96
CA ALA A 45 -7.04 -6.92 3.64
C ALA A 45 -8.19 -5.90 3.64
N SER A 46 -8.25 -5.07 4.68
CA SER A 46 -9.18 -3.94 4.73
C SER A 46 -8.64 -2.76 3.93
N ILE A 47 -9.51 -1.95 3.33
CA ILE A 47 -9.16 -0.73 2.58
C ILE A 47 -8.26 0.20 3.41
N SER A 48 -8.60 0.43 4.68
CA SER A 48 -7.78 1.25 5.59
C SER A 48 -6.40 0.64 5.90
N GLY A 49 -6.25 -0.69 5.75
CA GLY A 49 -4.96 -1.36 5.88
C GLY A 49 -4.08 -1.08 4.66
N ILE A 50 -4.67 -1.15 3.46
CA ILE A 50 -4.01 -0.87 2.19
C ILE A 50 -3.60 0.61 2.13
N ASP A 51 -4.50 1.53 2.48
CA ASP A 51 -4.18 2.98 2.58
C ASP A 51 -2.99 3.24 3.53
N GLN A 52 -2.96 2.59 4.69
CA GLN A 52 -1.83 2.70 5.61
C GLN A 52 -0.54 2.07 5.05
N ALA A 53 -0.63 0.97 4.29
CA ALA A 53 0.52 0.35 3.66
C ALA A 53 1.12 1.27 2.58
N LEU A 54 0.27 1.87 1.75
CA LEU A 54 0.66 2.86 0.74
C LEU A 54 1.29 4.10 1.38
N ARG A 55 0.67 4.66 2.42
CA ARG A 55 1.23 5.82 3.16
C ARG A 55 2.62 5.53 3.74
N ARG A 56 2.89 4.30 4.19
CA ARG A 56 4.21 3.89 4.68
C ARG A 56 5.26 3.82 3.58
N LEU A 57 4.82 3.51 2.35
CA LEU A 57 5.66 3.50 1.16
C LEU A 57 5.81 4.90 0.53
N GLY A 58 5.11 5.91 1.06
CA GLY A 58 5.11 7.26 0.51
C GLY A 58 4.06 7.50 -0.58
N TYR A 59 3.24 6.50 -0.92
CA TYR A 59 2.14 6.67 -1.87
C TYR A 59 0.92 7.27 -1.17
N MET A 60 0.47 8.44 -1.63
CA MET A 60 -0.82 9.02 -1.25
C MET A 60 -1.74 9.06 -2.47
N TYR A 61 -2.91 8.42 -2.36
CA TYR A 61 -3.94 8.41 -3.41
C TYR A 61 -4.54 9.81 -3.58
N LYS A 62 -3.89 10.60 -4.45
CA LYS A 62 -4.25 11.87 -5.11
C LYS A 62 -3.02 12.64 -5.60
N ASN A 63 -1.83 12.27 -5.14
CA ASN A 63 -0.56 12.90 -5.51
C ASN A 63 0.35 11.86 -6.16
N LEU A 64 -0.11 11.26 -7.27
CA LEU A 64 0.66 10.30 -8.05
C LEU A 64 1.88 11.02 -8.69
N TRP A 65 2.92 11.27 -7.87
CA TRP A 65 4.32 11.49 -8.25
C TRP A 65 5.17 11.63 -6.98
N PRO A 66 6.41 11.10 -6.94
CA PRO A 66 7.36 11.48 -5.89
C PRO A 66 7.70 12.96 -6.05
N ALA A 67 7.46 13.80 -5.03
CA ALA A 67 8.27 15.01 -4.94
C ALA A 67 9.73 14.56 -4.78
N PRO A 68 10.65 14.90 -5.71
CA PRO A 68 12.03 14.43 -5.64
C PRO A 68 12.71 15.17 -4.50
N LEU A 69 12.90 14.49 -3.36
CA LEU A 69 13.76 14.99 -2.28
C LEU A 69 14.41 13.81 -1.57
N GLN A 70 15.43 13.21 -2.20
CA GLN A 70 16.60 12.65 -1.52
C GLN A 70 17.74 12.59 -2.56
N GLU A 71 18.27 13.74 -2.94
CA GLU A 71 19.71 13.83 -3.20
C GLU A 71 20.34 14.49 -1.98
N VAL A 72 21.31 13.77 -1.43
CA VAL A 72 22.12 14.08 -0.24
C VAL A 72 23.16 15.15 -0.53
#